data_AF-A0A926W1Q8-F1
#
_entry.id   AF-A0A926W1Q8-F1
#
_cell.length_a   1.000
_cell.length_b   1.000
_cell.length_c   1.000
_cell.angle_alpha   90.00
_cell.angle_beta   90.00
_cell.angle_gamma   90.00
#
_symmetry.space_group_name_H-M   'P 1'
#
loop_
_entity.id
_entity.type
_entity.pdbx_description
1 polymer ?
#
loop_
_entity_poly.entity_id
_entity_poly.type
_entity_poly.pdbx_seq_one_letter_code
_entity_poly.pdbx_strand_id
1 'polypeptide(L)'
;MQPTISIPQGWKYPHFTLGQRTQQGIIIGIKYYPSDSFLRESDEGWHYVVMPDINSESEENRLENELELLTPQELKILLEAEIAKHLHQAELLTYELEAIPGTVINS
;
A
#
# COMPACT_ATOMS: atom_id res chain seq x y z
N MET A 1 11.75 4.48 17.01
CA MET A 1 10.66 5.23 17.68
C MET A 1 9.35 4.73 17.12
N GLN A 2 8.48 4.14 17.94
CA GLN A 2 7.13 3.78 17.50
C GLN A 2 6.33 5.09 17.44
N PRO A 3 5.76 5.48 16.29
CA PRO A 3 4.89 6.64 16.25
C PRO A 3 3.66 6.33 17.13
N THR A 4 3.54 7.03 18.26
CA THR A 4 2.32 7.01 19.07
C THR A 4 1.33 7.93 18.38
N ILE A 5 0.54 7.39 17.45
CA ILE A 5 -0.60 8.11 16.89
C ILE A 5 -1.62 8.25 18.04
N SER A 6 -1.77 9.46 18.57
CA SER A 6 -2.81 9.78 19.54
C SER A 6 -4.13 9.93 18.80
N ILE A 7 -5.00 8.93 18.92
CA ILE A 7 -6.34 8.97 18.35
C ILE A 7 -7.25 9.83 19.25
N PRO A 8 -8.04 10.76 18.69
CA PRO A 8 -9.00 11.55 19.46
C PRO A 8 -9.96 10.70 20.30
N GLN A 9 -10.31 11.22 21.46
CA GLN A 9 -11.23 10.55 22.38
C GLN A 9 -12.62 10.36 21.72
N GLY A 10 -13.09 9.12 21.68
CA GLY A 10 -14.38 8.75 21.07
C GLY A 10 -14.24 8.03 19.74
N TRP A 11 -13.08 8.08 19.08
CA TRP A 11 -12.83 7.30 17.87
C TRP A 11 -12.42 5.88 18.25
N LYS A 12 -12.92 4.89 17.52
CA LYS A 12 -12.42 3.51 17.63
C LYS A 12 -11.01 3.45 17.04
N TYR A 13 -10.19 2.51 17.48
CA TYR A 13 -8.90 2.26 16.82
C TYR A 13 -9.15 1.69 15.41
N PRO A 14 -8.35 2.06 14.40
CA PRO A 14 -8.45 1.46 13.07
C PRO A 14 -8.06 0.00 13.14
N HIS A 15 -8.80 -0.87 12.45
CA HIS A 15 -8.47 -2.29 12.36
C HIS A 15 -7.24 -2.58 11.49
N PHE A 16 -6.92 -1.67 10.57
CA PHE A 16 -5.78 -1.83 9.68
C PHE A 16 -4.78 -0.66 9.81
N THR A 17 -3.56 -0.90 9.33
CA THR A 17 -2.42 0.01 9.45
C THR A 17 -1.86 0.39 8.08
N LEU A 18 -1.16 1.51 8.03
CA LEU A 18 -0.51 1.98 6.80
C LEU A 18 0.55 0.98 6.34
N GLY A 19 0.58 0.67 5.05
CA GLY A 19 1.48 -0.31 4.44
C GLY A 19 1.06 -1.78 4.64
N GLN A 20 -0.05 -2.03 5.34
CA GLN A 20 -0.59 -3.37 5.50
C GLN A 20 -1.15 -3.89 4.17
N ARG A 21 -0.83 -5.15 3.86
CA ARG A 21 -1.37 -5.87 2.70
C ARG A 21 -2.70 -6.53 3.07
N THR A 22 -3.72 -6.27 2.28
CA THR A 22 -5.04 -6.89 2.34
C THR A 22 -5.31 -7.64 1.03
N GLN A 23 -6.41 -8.36 0.95
CA GLN A 23 -6.83 -8.98 -0.32
C GLN A 23 -7.11 -7.96 -1.42
N GLN A 24 -7.47 -6.73 -1.05
CA GLN A 24 -7.82 -5.64 -1.97
C GLN A 24 -6.58 -4.84 -2.41
N GLY A 25 -5.44 -4.99 -1.73
CA GLY A 25 -4.19 -4.30 -2.08
C GLY A 25 -3.40 -3.82 -0.87
N ILE A 26 -2.54 -2.83 -1.08
CA ILE A 26 -1.76 -2.22 0.00
C ILE A 26 -2.47 -0.97 0.50
N ILE A 27 -2.62 -0.84 1.81
CA ILE A 27 -3.18 0.37 2.42
C ILE A 27 -2.15 1.50 2.34
N ILE A 28 -2.47 2.54 1.57
CA ILE A 28 -1.61 3.73 1.36
C ILE A 28 -2.16 4.98 2.06
N GLY A 29 -3.37 4.93 2.60
CA GLY A 29 -3.97 6.03 3.35
C GLY A 29 -5.04 5.56 4.33
N ILE A 30 -5.19 6.29 5.43
CA ILE A 30 -6.21 6.04 6.45
C ILE A 30 -6.82 7.38 6.84
N LYS A 31 -8.14 7.49 6.79
CA LYS A 31 -8.90 8.69 7.14
C LYS A 31 -10.06 8.31 8.05
N TYR A 32 -10.37 9.15 9.02
CA TYR A 32 -11.57 9.01 9.85
C TYR A 32 -12.58 10.10 9.48
N TYR A 33 -13.82 9.69 9.21
CA TYR A 33 -14.93 10.62 9.01
C TYR A 33 -15.87 10.55 10.22
N PRO A 34 -16.03 11.65 10.98
CA PRO A 34 -17.01 11.70 12.06
C PRO A 34 -18.44 11.81 11.51
N SER A 35 -19.44 11.41 12.32
CA SER A 35 -20.86 11.46 11.96
C SER A 35 -21.38 12.85 11.59
N ASP A 36 -20.73 13.92 12.04
CA ASP A 36 -21.07 15.31 11.77
C ASP A 36 -20.33 15.89 10.57
N SER A 37 -19.59 15.07 9.81
CA SER A 37 -18.88 15.57 8.64
C SER A 37 -19.86 16.09 7.58
N PHE A 38 -19.59 17.29 7.04
CA PHE A 38 -20.38 17.89 5.97
C PHE A 38 -20.27 17.13 4.63
N LEU A 39 -19.41 16.12 4.57
CA LEU A 39 -19.21 15.24 3.42
C LEU A 39 -20.27 14.13 3.45
N ARG A 40 -21.46 14.44 2.92
CA ARG A 40 -22.64 13.55 2.88
C ARG A 40 -22.42 12.20 2.18
N GLU A 41 -21.35 12.03 1.43
CA GLU A 41 -21.07 10.83 0.64
C GLU A 41 -20.19 9.81 1.37
N SER A 42 -19.72 10.13 2.59
CA SER A 42 -18.83 9.25 3.34
C SER A 42 -19.51 8.75 4.61
N ASP A 43 -19.62 7.43 4.75
CA ASP A 43 -20.10 6.80 5.98
C ASP A 43 -19.20 7.15 7.18
N GLU A 44 -19.78 7.21 8.38
CA GLU A 44 -19.00 7.43 9.60
C GLU A 44 -18.00 6.30 9.84
N GLY A 45 -16.78 6.65 10.24
CA GLY A 45 -15.76 5.70 10.67
C GLY A 45 -14.46 5.75 9.88
N TRP A 46 -13.72 4.65 9.90
CA TRP A 46 -12.45 4.53 9.21
C TRP A 46 -12.64 4.18 7.73
N HIS A 47 -11.99 4.99 6.90
CA HIS A 47 -11.87 4.81 5.47
C HIS A 47 -10.41 4.59 5.11
N TYR A 48 -10.19 3.66 4.20
CA TYR A 48 -8.87 3.20 3.80
C TYR A 48 -8.68 3.47 2.33
N VAL A 49 -7.54 4.07 1.98
CA VAL A 49 -7.11 4.20 0.59
C VAL A 49 -6.23 2.99 0.29
N VAL A 50 -6.65 2.21 -0.69
CA VAL A 50 -6.01 0.96 -1.08
C VAL A 50 -5.47 1.09 -2.50
N MET A 51 -4.26 0.62 -2.70
CA MET A 51 -3.63 0.49 -4.00
C MET A 51 -3.60 -1.00 -4.39
N PRO A 52 -4.44 -1.44 -5.35
CA PRO A 52 -4.53 -2.85 -5.74
C PRO A 52 -3.24 -3.37 -6.38
N ASP A 53 -2.54 -2.51 -7.13
CA ASP A 53 -1.25 -2.80 -7.74
C ASP A 53 -0.31 -1.63 -7.52
N ILE A 54 0.86 -1.89 -6.94
CA ILE A 54 1.92 -0.90 -6.71
C ILE A 54 2.47 -0.26 -7.99
N ASN A 55 2.22 -0.90 -9.14
CA ASN A 55 2.64 -0.41 -10.45
C ASN A 55 1.53 0.37 -11.17
N SER A 56 0.36 0.51 -10.54
CA SER A 56 -0.79 1.23 -11.07
C SER A 56 -1.00 2.54 -10.32
N GLU A 57 -1.47 3.58 -11.02
CA GLU A 57 -1.91 4.84 -10.40
C GLU A 57 -3.34 4.73 -9.82
N SER A 58 -3.95 3.55 -9.87
CA SER A 58 -5.30 3.32 -9.35
C SER A 58 -5.31 3.24 -7.83
N GLU A 59 -6.09 4.12 -7.21
CA GLU A 59 -6.38 4.09 -5.78
C GLU A 59 -7.89 3.92 -5.56
N GLU A 60 -8.24 3.12 -4.56
CA GLU A 60 -9.64 2.86 -4.19
C GLU A 60 -9.89 3.27 -2.75
N ASN A 61 -11.01 3.95 -2.49
CA ASN A 61 -11.45 4.21 -1.13
C ASN A 61 -12.37 3.06 -0.69
N ARG A 62 -12.06 2.45 0.44
CA ARG A 62 -12.76 1.30 1.00
C ARG A 62 -13.13 1.55 2.45
N LEU A 63 -14.30 1.07 2.85
CA LEU A 63 -14.70 1.04 4.25
C LEU A 63 -13.98 -0.08 4.99
N GLU A 64 -13.91 0.03 6.33
CA GLU A 64 -13.25 -0.96 7.18
C GLU A 64 -13.83 -2.38 7.02
N ASN A 65 -15.13 -2.51 6.76
CA ASN A 65 -15.82 -3.79 6.57
C ASN A 65 -15.68 -4.36 5.15
N GLU A 66 -15.15 -3.60 4.20
CA GLU A 66 -14.87 -4.05 2.83
C GLU A 66 -13.44 -4.59 2.67
N LEU A 67 -12.64 -4.47 3.72
CA LEU A 67 -11.27 -4.94 3.76
C LEU A 67 -11.17 -6.32 4.42
N GLU A 68 -10.37 -7.19 3.81
CA GLU A 68 -10.09 -8.51 4.34
C GLU A 68 -8.58 -8.74 4.48
N LEU A 69 -8.18 -9.30 5.62
CA LEU A 69 -6.80 -9.71 5.85
C LEU A 69 -6.46 -10.90 4.96
N LEU A 70 -5.25 -10.85 4.39
CA LEU A 70 -4.65 -12.03 3.79
C LEU A 70 -4.40 -13.07 4.87
N THR A 71 -4.65 -14.34 4.54
CA THR A 71 -4.16 -15.44 5.36
C THR A 71 -2.61 -15.42 5.37
N PRO A 72 -1.96 -15.98 6.40
CA PRO A 72 -0.50 -16.05 6.43
C PRO A 72 0.12 -16.73 5.20
N GLN A 73 -0.59 -17.70 4.62
CA GLN A 73 -0.15 -18.41 3.42
C GLN A 73 -0.25 -17.54 2.17
N GLU A 74 -1.35 -16.81 1.99
CA GLU A 74 -1.51 -15.88 0.85
C GLU A 74 -0.49 -14.75 0.94
N LEU A 75 -0.29 -14.18 2.13
CA LEU A 75 0.72 -13.16 2.35
C LEU A 75 2.11 -13.67 2.00
N LYS A 76 2.46 -14.90 2.42
CA LYS A 76 3.73 -15.52 2.07
C LYS A 76 3.90 -15.66 0.55
N ILE A 77 2.90 -16.21 -0.14
CA ILE A 77 2.94 -16.40 -1.61
C ILE A 77 3.11 -15.06 -2.32
N LEU A 78 2.37 -14.03 -1.90
CA LEU A 78 2.49 -12.69 -2.46
C LEU A 78 3.90 -12.11 -2.28
N LEU A 79 4.46 -12.21 -1.08
CA LEU A 79 5.82 -11.72 -0.81
C LEU A 79 6.87 -12.49 -1.62
N GLU A 80 6.74 -13.81 -1.75
CA GLU A 80 7.65 -14.63 -2.56
C GLU A 80 7.59 -14.24 -4.05
N ALA A 81 6.38 -14.04 -4.59
CA ALA A 81 6.18 -13.59 -5.96
C ALA A 81 6.74 -12.18 -6.19
N GLU A 82 6.53 -11.27 -5.23
CA GLU A 82 7.04 -9.90 -5.28
C GLU A 82 8.57 -9.88 -5.25
N ILE A 83 9.21 -10.68 -4.38
CA ILE A 83 10.67 -10.83 -4.34
C ILE A 83 11.19 -11.36 -5.68
N ALA A 84 10.59 -12.42 -6.22
CA ALA A 84 11.03 -13.00 -7.50
C ALA A 84 10.94 -12.00 -8.65
N LYS A 85 9.87 -11.21 -8.71
CA LYS A 85 9.70 -10.14 -9.70
C LYS A 85 10.82 -9.09 -9.60
N HIS A 86 11.09 -8.59 -8.39
CA HIS A 86 12.10 -7.55 -8.19
C HIS A 86 13.52 -8.05 -8.49
N LEU A 87 13.84 -9.29 -8.12
CA LEU A 87 15.13 -9.92 -8.46
C LEU A 87 15.31 -9.98 -9.98
N HIS A 88 14.28 -10.43 -10.70
CA HIS A 88 14.33 -10.48 -12.15
C HIS A 88 14.51 -9.09 -12.80
N GLN A 89 13.80 -8.08 -12.30
CA GLN A 89 13.97 -6.70 -12.76
C GLN A 89 15.38 -6.17 -12.50
N ALA A 90 15.95 -6.47 -11.33
CA ALA A 90 17.31 -6.07 -11.00
C ALA A 90 18.35 -6.74 -11.92
N GLU A 91 18.16 -8.02 -12.26
CA GLU A 91 19.01 -8.74 -13.23
C GLU A 91 18.98 -8.08 -14.61
N LEU A 92 17.79 -7.74 -15.11
CA LEU A 92 17.63 -7.06 -16.41
C LEU A 92 18.31 -5.69 -16.42
N LEU A 93 18.08 -4.88 -15.38
CA LEU A 93 18.71 -3.57 -15.26
C LEU A 93 20.24 -3.66 -15.14
N THR A 94 20.75 -4.69 -14.45
CA THR A 94 22.20 -4.93 -14.36
C THR A 94 22.79 -5.26 -15.72
N TYR A 95 22.11 -6.12 -16.50
CA TYR A 95 22.52 -6.44 -17.86
C TYR A 95 22.50 -5.21 -18.77
N GLU A 96 21.45 -4.38 -18.69
CA GLU A 96 21.36 -3.14 -19.46
C GLU A 96 22.50 -2.17 -19.10
N LEU A 97 22.84 -2.04 -17.82
CA LEU A 97 23.95 -1.20 -17.36
C LEU A 97 25.30 -1.67 -17.90
N GLU A 98 25.57 -2.98 -17.89
CA GLU A 98 26.81 -3.56 -18.44
C GLU A 98 26.92 -3.40 -19.96
N ALA A 99 25.78 -3.36 -20.66
CA ALA A 99 25.71 -3.17 -22.10
C ALA A 99 25.97 -1.71 -22.54
N ILE A 100 25.96 -0.73 -21.63
CA ILE A 100 26.29 0.66 -21.93
C ILE A 100 27.82 0.77 -22.14
N PRO A 101 28.32 1.06 -23.36
CA PRO A 101 29.74 1.24 -23.58
C PRO A 101 30.23 2.49 -22.84
N GLY A 102 31.38 2.39 -22.17
CA GLY A 102 31.98 3.45 -21.33
C GLY A 102 32.46 4.71 -22.07
N THR A 103 31.86 5.08 -23.21
CA THR A 103 32.33 6.13 -24.11
C THR A 103 31.45 7.39 -24.13
N VAL A 104 30.42 7.51 -23.28
CA VAL A 104 29.54 8.71 -23.26
C VAL A 104 30.04 9.80 -22.29
N ILE A 105 31.23 9.66 -21.71
CA ILE A 105 31.86 10.71 -20.89
C ILE A 105 33.22 11.04 -21.49
N ASN A 106 33.21 11.86 -22.55
CA ASN A 106 34.25 12.82 -22.93
C ASN A 106 33.82 13.50 -24.24
N SER A 107 33.04 14.58 -24.15
CA SER A 107 32.86 15.60 -25.20
C SER A 107 32.48 16.91 -24.55
#